data_AF-A0A6I1W042-F1
#
_entry.id   AF-A0A6I1W042-F1
#
_cell.length_a   1.000
_cell.length_b   1.000
_cell.length_c   1.000
_cell.angle_alpha   90.00
_cell.angle_beta   90.00
_cell.angle_gamma   90.00
#
_symmetry.space_group_name_H-M   'P 1'
#
loop_
_entity.id
_entity.type
_entity.pdbx_description
1 polymer ?
#
loop_
_entity_poly.entity_id
_entity_poly.type
_entity_poly.pdbx_seq_one_letter_code
_entity_poly.pdbx_strand_id
1 'polypeptide(L)'
;AYTAHPLPPIAQRQQWLKSLRVLLSREREVLIDAISQDFSHRSPDETLFAELMPSLQGIDYTLKHLKRWMKPSRRHVGVMFQPASAKVVYQPVGVVGVIVPWNYPLYLAMGPLI
;
A
#
# COMPACT_ATOMS: atom_id res chain seq x y z
N ALA A 1 3.41 13.54 -13.17
CA ALA A 1 2.23 12.96 -12.48
C ALA A 1 2.00 13.57 -11.10
N TYR A 2 2.91 13.38 -10.11
CA TYR A 2 2.74 13.92 -8.75
C TYR A 2 2.48 15.43 -8.71
N THR A 3 3.27 16.25 -9.43
CA THR A 3 3.10 17.71 -9.45
C THR A 3 1.71 18.17 -9.90
N ALA A 4 1.02 17.40 -10.74
CA ALA A 4 -0.34 17.70 -11.19
C ALA A 4 -1.40 17.35 -10.13
N HIS A 5 -1.16 16.33 -9.30
CA HIS A 5 -2.10 15.86 -8.28
C HIS A 5 -1.36 15.45 -6.98
N PRO A 6 -0.79 16.40 -6.23
CA PRO A 6 0.07 16.08 -5.07
C PRO A 6 -0.70 15.55 -3.86
N LEU A 7 -2.02 15.81 -3.81
CA LEU A 7 -2.92 15.45 -2.71
C LEU A 7 -4.12 14.66 -3.25
N PRO A 8 -3.93 13.43 -3.73
CA PRO A 8 -5.04 12.65 -4.29
C PRO A 8 -6.11 12.40 -3.21
N PRO A 9 -7.40 12.63 -3.53
CA PRO A 9 -8.50 12.41 -2.60
C PRO A 9 -8.61 10.92 -2.26
N ILE A 10 -9.27 10.62 -1.14
CA ILE A 10 -9.44 9.25 -0.67
C ILE A 10 -10.04 8.32 -1.73
N ALA A 11 -11.05 8.79 -2.48
CA ALA A 11 -11.70 7.99 -3.51
C ALA A 11 -10.70 7.51 -4.58
N GLN A 12 -9.78 8.39 -5.00
CA GLN A 12 -8.76 8.07 -5.98
C GLN A 12 -7.77 7.02 -5.45
N ARG A 13 -7.33 7.16 -4.20
CA ARG A 13 -6.43 6.18 -3.55
C ARG A 13 -7.11 4.82 -3.42
N GLN A 14 -8.37 4.80 -3.00
CA GLN A 14 -9.15 3.56 -2.92
C GLN A 14 -9.36 2.92 -4.29
N GLN A 15 -9.58 3.72 -5.33
CA GLN A 15 -9.67 3.21 -6.69
C GLN A 15 -8.38 2.53 -7.12
N TRP A 16 -7.21 3.16 -6.93
CA TRP A 16 -5.93 2.56 -7.27
C TRP A 16 -5.68 1.23 -6.54
N LEU A 17 -5.94 1.19 -5.23
CA LEU A 17 -5.82 -0.03 -4.44
C LEU A 17 -6.77 -1.13 -4.92
N LYS A 18 -8.03 -0.81 -5.24
CA LYS A 18 -8.99 -1.78 -5.80
C LYS A 18 -8.54 -2.28 -7.17
N SER A 19 -8.07 -1.40 -8.03
CA SER A 19 -7.53 -1.76 -9.35
C SER A 19 -6.32 -2.70 -9.21
N LEU A 20 -5.39 -2.40 -8.30
CA LEU A 20 -4.24 -3.25 -8.00
C LEU A 20 -4.69 -4.62 -7.50
N ARG A 21 -5.64 -4.67 -6.56
CA ARG A 21 -6.19 -5.93 -6.04
C ARG A 21 -6.80 -6.80 -7.14
N VAL A 22 -7.58 -6.19 -8.04
CA VAL A 22 -8.19 -6.89 -9.19
C VAL A 22 -7.11 -7.41 -10.13
N LEU A 23 -6.10 -6.59 -10.45
CA LEU A 23 -4.98 -6.97 -11.30
C LEU A 23 -4.24 -8.18 -10.72
N LEU A 24 -3.79 -8.10 -9.45
CA LEU A 24 -3.07 -9.20 -8.80
C LEU A 24 -3.90 -10.48 -8.72
N SER A 25 -5.22 -10.36 -8.51
CA SER A 25 -6.10 -11.54 -8.46
C SER A 25 -6.29 -12.17 -9.84
N ARG A 26 -6.40 -11.34 -10.89
CA ARG A 26 -6.62 -11.79 -12.27
C ARG A 26 -5.36 -12.42 -12.86
N GLU A 27 -4.20 -11.82 -12.61
CA GLU A 27 -2.90 -12.27 -13.14
C GLU A 27 -2.23 -13.34 -12.25
N ARG A 28 -3.00 -14.00 -11.36
CA ARG A 28 -2.47 -14.96 -10.38
C ARG A 28 -1.57 -16.01 -11.02
N GLU A 29 -2.05 -16.71 -12.04
CA GLU A 29 -1.31 -17.81 -12.67
C GLU A 29 -0.04 -17.30 -13.35
N VAL A 30 -0.13 -16.15 -14.03
CA VAL A 30 1.03 -15.50 -14.67
C VAL A 30 2.11 -15.13 -13.64
N LEU A 31 1.71 -14.62 -12.48
CA LEU A 31 2.62 -14.28 -11.39
C LEU A 31 3.29 -15.53 -10.79
N ILE A 32 2.53 -16.61 -10.60
CA ILE A 32 3.05 -17.90 -10.12
C ILE A 32 4.10 -18.44 -11.10
N ASP A 33 3.77 -18.45 -12.39
CA ASP A 33 4.65 -18.98 -13.43
C ASP A 33 5.95 -18.15 -13.54
N ALA A 34 5.85 -16.82 -13.45
CA ALA A 34 7.02 -15.94 -13.48
C ALA A 34 7.94 -16.18 -12.28
N ILE A 35 7.38 -16.24 -11.06
CA ILE A 35 8.16 -16.50 -9.85
C ILE A 35 8.75 -17.91 -9.85
N SER A 36 8.02 -18.91 -10.34
CA SER A 36 8.56 -20.27 -10.47
C SER A 36 9.78 -20.32 -11.41
N GLN A 37 9.76 -19.54 -12.49
CA GLN A 37 10.89 -19.40 -13.41
C GLN A 37 12.10 -18.74 -12.76
N ASP A 38 11.90 -17.66 -12.00
CA ASP A 38 12.99 -16.96 -11.28
C ASP A 38 13.72 -17.90 -10.29
N PHE A 39 12.98 -18.83 -9.67
CA PHE A 39 13.50 -19.76 -8.66
C PHE A 39 13.83 -21.15 -9.19
N SER A 40 13.64 -21.40 -10.49
CA SER A 40 13.81 -22.74 -11.09
C SER A 40 13.08 -23.83 -10.28
N HIS A 41 11.75 -23.79 -10.25
CA HIS A 41 10.82 -24.75 -9.63
C HIS A 41 10.29 -24.40 -8.22
N ARG A 42 10.02 -23.12 -7.92
CA ARG A 42 9.28 -22.77 -6.68
C ARG A 42 7.84 -23.30 -6.72
N SER A 43 7.36 -23.80 -5.58
CA SER A 43 6.00 -24.31 -5.46
C SER A 43 4.96 -23.20 -5.71
N PRO A 44 3.89 -23.48 -6.48
CA PRO A 44 2.75 -22.58 -6.61
C PRO A 44 2.13 -22.22 -5.26
N ASP A 45 2.00 -23.20 -4.36
CA ASP A 45 1.42 -22.98 -3.03
C ASP A 45 2.29 -22.02 -2.21
N GLU A 46 3.62 -22.18 -2.26
CA GLU A 46 4.54 -21.26 -1.59
C GLU A 46 4.36 -19.83 -2.10
N THR A 47 4.28 -19.64 -3.42
CA THR A 47 4.08 -18.32 -4.03
C THR A 47 2.73 -17.71 -3.63
N LEU A 48 1.66 -18.53 -3.61
CA LEU A 48 0.33 -18.10 -3.19
C LEU A 48 0.32 -17.67 -1.72
N PHE A 49 0.87 -18.49 -0.82
CA PHE A 49 0.83 -18.24 0.61
C PHE A 49 1.80 -17.16 1.07
N ALA A 50 3.02 -17.14 0.54
CA ALA A 50 4.09 -16.24 0.99
C ALA A 50 4.12 -14.91 0.23
N GLU A 51 3.58 -14.85 -0.99
CA GLU A 51 3.69 -13.66 -1.83
C GLU A 51 2.36 -13.02 -2.17
N LEU A 52 1.46 -13.75 -2.82
CA LEU A 52 0.22 -13.18 -3.35
C LEU A 52 -0.78 -12.86 -2.24
N MET A 53 -1.04 -13.81 -1.34
CA MET A 53 -2.00 -13.65 -0.25
C MET A 53 -1.67 -12.47 0.68
N PRO A 54 -0.44 -12.33 1.24
CA PRO A 54 -0.13 -11.19 2.10
C PRO A 54 -0.19 -9.86 1.35
N SER A 55 0.12 -9.83 0.06
CA SER A 55 -0.05 -8.63 -0.79
C SER A 55 -1.53 -8.21 -0.88
N LEU A 56 -2.42 -9.15 -1.18
CA LEU A 56 -3.87 -8.89 -1.24
C LEU A 56 -4.43 -8.48 0.13
N GLN A 57 -4.00 -9.14 1.20
CA GLN A 57 -4.39 -8.80 2.57
C GLN A 57 -3.90 -7.40 2.97
N GLY A 58 -2.69 -7.01 2.57
CA GLY A 58 -2.17 -5.65 2.75
C GLY A 58 -3.09 -4.61 2.11
N ILE A 59 -3.54 -4.86 0.87
CA ILE A 59 -4.49 -3.98 0.19
C ILE A 59 -5.83 -3.89 0.95
N ASP A 60 -6.40 -5.04 1.33
CA ASP A 60 -7.69 -5.10 2.01
C ASP A 60 -7.63 -4.41 3.39
N TYR A 61 -6.52 -4.61 4.12
CA TYR A 61 -6.25 -3.92 5.38
C TYR A 61 -6.16 -2.40 5.18
N THR A 62 -5.39 -1.95 4.20
CA THR A 62 -5.26 -0.52 3.89
C THR A 62 -6.60 0.08 3.48
N LEU A 63 -7.38 -0.57 2.60
CA LEU A 63 -8.71 -0.10 2.19
C LEU A 63 -9.66 0.10 3.39
N LYS A 64 -9.62 -0.80 4.37
CA LYS A 64 -10.44 -0.75 5.59
C LYS A 64 -10.07 0.43 6.49
N HIS A 65 -8.80 0.83 6.54
CA HIS A 65 -8.30 1.80 7.52
C HIS A 65 -7.91 3.17 6.93
N LEU A 66 -7.67 3.27 5.62
CA LEU A 66 -7.17 4.46 4.94
C LEU A 66 -7.97 5.74 5.26
N LYS A 67 -9.31 5.62 5.31
CA LYS A 67 -10.18 6.75 5.66
C LYS A 67 -9.88 7.32 7.04
N ARG A 68 -9.53 6.48 8.01
CA ARG A 68 -9.19 6.89 9.36
C ARG A 68 -7.78 7.50 9.39
N TRP A 69 -6.82 6.87 8.71
CA TRP A 69 -5.42 7.33 8.67
C TRP A 69 -5.25 8.70 8.03
N MET A 70 -6.05 9.03 7.02
CA MET A 70 -5.98 10.35 6.36
C MET A 70 -6.61 11.49 7.16
N LYS A 71 -7.33 11.24 8.26
CA LYS A 71 -7.99 12.30 9.04
C LYS A 71 -6.97 13.11 9.83
N PRO A 72 -7.17 14.44 9.95
CA PRO A 72 -6.40 15.24 10.89
C PRO A 72 -6.53 14.69 12.32
N SER A 73 -5.40 14.59 13.01
CA SER A 73 -5.35 14.08 14.39
C SER A 73 -5.24 15.25 15.36
N ARG A 74 -6.29 15.47 16.17
CA ARG A 74 -6.29 16.55 17.18
C ARG A 74 -5.16 16.32 18.20
N ARG A 75 -4.60 17.42 18.70
CA ARG A 75 -3.55 17.43 19.73
C ARG A 75 -3.97 18.33 20.87
N HIS A 76 -3.60 17.93 22.08
CA HIS A 76 -3.78 18.76 23.26
C HIS A 76 -2.88 19.99 23.17
N VAL A 77 -3.39 21.15 23.57
CA VAL A 77 -2.62 22.39 23.69
C VAL A 77 -2.38 22.69 25.16
N GLY A 78 -1.18 23.17 25.50
CA GLY A 78 -0.89 23.61 26.87
C GLY A 78 -1.82 24.73 27.32
N VAL A 79 -2.04 24.85 28.62
CA VAL A 79 -2.98 25.83 29.21
C VAL A 79 -2.67 27.27 28.77
N MET A 80 -1.38 27.63 28.65
CA MET A 80 -0.96 28.97 28.20
C MET A 80 -1.41 29.32 26.77
N PHE A 81 -1.76 28.32 25.96
CA PHE A 81 -2.20 28.51 24.58
C PHE A 81 -3.72 28.46 24.44
N GLN A 82 -4.48 28.32 25.53
CA GLN A 82 -5.94 28.40 25.46
C GLN A 82 -6.38 29.81 25.03
N PRO A 83 -7.38 29.95 24.14
CA PRO A 83 -8.30 28.93 23.62
C PRO A 83 -7.89 28.30 22.26
N ALA A 84 -6.61 28.33 21.89
CA ALA A 84 -6.15 27.80 20.61
C ALA A 84 -6.38 26.28 20.48
N SER A 85 -6.35 25.76 19.26
CA SER A 85 -6.45 24.32 18.98
C SER A 85 -5.31 23.86 18.08
N ALA A 86 -4.86 22.61 18.28
CA ALA A 86 -3.79 22.00 17.48
C ALA A 86 -4.26 20.71 16.79
N LYS A 87 -3.76 20.47 15.58
CA LYS A 87 -3.99 19.24 14.83
C LYS A 87 -2.76 18.89 13.98
N VAL A 88 -2.53 17.59 13.79
CA VAL A 88 -1.59 17.06 12.80
C VAL A 88 -2.36 16.75 11.52
N VAL A 89 -1.89 17.29 10.39
CA VAL A 89 -2.44 17.00 9.06
C VAL A 89 -1.41 16.21 8.28
N TYR A 90 -1.76 14.98 7.89
CA TYR A 90 -0.85 14.09 7.15
C TYR A 90 -0.87 14.43 5.66
N GLN A 91 0.32 14.50 5.04
CA GLN A 91 0.48 14.84 3.63
C GLN A 91 1.41 13.83 2.93
N PRO A 92 1.20 13.52 1.64
CA PRO A 92 2.13 12.73 0.85
C PRO A 92 3.49 13.42 0.73
N VAL A 93 4.56 12.64 0.83
CA VAL A 93 5.94 13.15 0.78
C VAL A 93 6.44 13.44 -0.64
N GLY A 94 5.79 12.89 -1.67
CA GLY A 94 6.22 13.07 -3.07
C GLY A 94 6.30 11.74 -3.81
N VAL A 95 7.36 11.58 -4.60
CA VAL A 95 7.68 10.34 -5.32
C VAL A 95 8.54 9.47 -4.42
N VAL A 96 8.12 8.22 -4.23
CA VAL A 96 8.82 7.24 -3.38
C VAL A 96 9.43 6.16 -4.28
N GLY A 97 10.73 5.91 -4.12
CA GLY A 97 11.42 4.79 -4.78
C GLY A 97 11.35 3.53 -3.93
N VAL A 98 10.93 2.42 -4.52
CA VAL A 98 10.84 1.10 -3.86
C VAL A 98 11.87 0.17 -4.50
N ILE A 99 12.89 -0.21 -3.74
CA ILE A 99 13.96 -1.14 -4.16
C ILE A 99 13.85 -2.38 -3.30
N VAL A 100 13.80 -3.56 -3.92
CA VAL A 100 13.44 -4.81 -3.24
C VAL A 100 14.43 -5.93 -3.54
N PRO A 101 14.67 -6.84 -2.58
CA PRO A 101 15.47 -8.03 -2.83
C PRO A 101 14.65 -9.10 -3.56
N TRP A 102 15.34 -10.12 -4.07
CA TRP A 102 14.80 -11.12 -4.99
C TRP A 102 14.06 -12.29 -4.32
N ASN A 103 14.12 -12.46 -3.00
CA ASN A 103 13.68 -13.69 -2.33
C ASN A 103 12.15 -13.86 -2.20
N TYR A 104 11.40 -12.76 -2.17
CA TYR A 104 9.93 -12.71 -2.27
C TYR A 104 9.55 -11.50 -3.13
N PRO A 105 9.86 -11.56 -4.44
CA PRO A 105 9.91 -10.37 -5.28
C PRO A 105 8.56 -9.66 -5.39
N LEU A 106 7.45 -10.39 -5.36
CA LEU A 106 6.12 -9.79 -5.43
C LEU A 106 5.74 -9.13 -4.09
N TYR A 107 5.83 -9.86 -2.98
CA TYR A 107 5.40 -9.30 -1.69
C TYR A 107 6.26 -8.14 -1.23
N LEU A 108 7.58 -8.22 -1.43
CA LEU A 108 8.49 -7.15 -1.01
C LEU A 108 8.34 -5.90 -1.88
N ALA A 109 7.84 -6.03 -3.11
CA ALA A 109 7.42 -4.89 -3.93
C ALA A 109 6.07 -4.33 -3.51
N MET A 110 5.06 -5.19 -3.30
CA MET A 110 3.70 -4.75 -3.00
C MET A 110 3.57 -4.16 -1.60
N GLY A 111 4.17 -4.77 -0.59
CA GLY A 111 4.10 -4.34 0.81
C GLY A 111 4.36 -2.83 1.01
N PRO A 112 5.51 -2.29 0.56
CA PRO A 112 5.80 -0.85 0.66
C PRO A 112 5.12 0.03 -0.39
N LEU A 113 4.63 -0.53 -1.49
CA LEU A 113 3.87 0.20 -2.51
C LEU A 113 2.46 0.58 -2.03
N ILE A 114 1.85 -0.31 -1.24
CA ILE A 114 0.49 -0.20 -0.68
C ILE A 114 0.40 0.81 0.46
#